data_AF-A0AAI8YD99-F1
#
_entry.id   AF-A0AAI8YD99-F1
#
_cell.length_a   1.000
_cell.length_b   1.000
_cell.length_c   1.000
_cell.angle_alpha   90.00
_cell.angle_beta   90.00
_cell.angle_gamma   90.00
#
_symmetry.space_group_name_H-M   'P 1'
#
loop_
_entity.id
_entity.type
_entity.pdbx_description
1 polymer ?
#
loop_
_entity_poly.entity_id
_entity_poly.type
_entity_poly.pdbx_seq_one_letter_code
_entity_poly.pdbx_strand_id
1 'polypeptide(L)' 'MPPMMQKMSIMDKVVVITGGARGLGKHMTRACAEAGAKALVIFDVNQELGMANCLADTSPAPWATSR' A
#
# COMPACT_ATOMS: atom_id res chain seq x y z
N MET A 1 -7.71 -7.73 -20.53
CA MET A 1 -7.57 -6.27 -20.44
C MET A 1 -6.73 -5.78 -21.63
N PRO A 2 -7.05 -4.63 -22.24
CA PRO A 2 -6.19 -4.01 -23.26
C PRO A 2 -4.78 -3.74 -22.71
N PRO A 3 -3.73 -3.75 -23.54
CA PRO A 3 -2.33 -3.58 -23.09
C PRO A 3 -2.08 -2.29 -22.29
N MET A 4 -2.81 -1.22 -22.63
CA MET A 4 -2.75 0.07 -21.94
C MET A 4 -3.20 -0.02 -20.48
N MET A 5 -4.27 -0.78 -20.23
CA MET A 5 -4.87 -0.92 -18.90
C MET A 5 -4.02 -1.81 -17.98
N GLN A 6 -3.24 -2.74 -18.54
CA GLN A 6 -2.26 -3.52 -17.78
C GLN A 6 -1.06 -2.66 -17.35
N LYS A 7 -0.56 -1.78 -18.23
CA LYS A 7 0.56 -0.88 -17.89
C LYS A 7 0.22 0.12 -16.79
N MET A 8 -1.02 0.61 -16.78
CA MET A 8 -1.52 1.56 -15.77
C MET A 8 -2.00 0.89 -14.48
N SER A 9 -2.03 -0.44 -14.41
CA SER A 9 -2.39 -1.15 -13.19
C SER A 9 -1.24 -1.14 -12.17
N ILE A 10 -1.62 -1.16 -10.90
CA ILE A 10 -0.74 -1.28 -9.73
C ILE A 10 -0.59 -2.75 -9.27
N MET A 11 -1.37 -3.68 -9.83
CA MET A 11 -1.22 -5.10 -9.57
C MET A 11 0.22 -5.57 -9.81
N ASP A 12 0.73 -6.37 -8.88
CA ASP A 12 2.08 -6.94 -8.91
C ASP A 12 3.23 -5.93 -8.90
N LYS A 13 2.96 -4.65 -8.62
CA LYS A 13 3.98 -3.59 -8.52
C LYS A 13 4.31 -3.24 -7.07
N VAL A 14 5.50 -2.66 -6.90
CA VAL A 14 5.94 -2.08 -5.63
C VAL A 14 5.51 -0.62 -5.57
N VAL A 15 4.82 -0.23 -4.50
CA VAL A 15 4.31 1.13 -4.29
C VAL A 15 4.97 1.73 -3.04
N VAL A 16 5.52 2.94 -3.16
CA VAL A 16 6.10 3.69 -2.05
C VAL A 16 5.26 4.93 -1.80
N ILE A 17 4.79 5.11 -0.57
CA ILE A 17 3.93 6.22 -0.16
C ILE A 17 4.65 7.00 0.93
N THR A 18 5.02 8.24 0.62
CA THR A 18 5.56 9.18 1.60
C THR A 18 4.42 9.91 2.31
N GLY A 19 4.45 10.02 3.64
CA GLY A 19 3.37 10.66 4.42
C GLY A 19 2.11 9.80 4.57
N GLY A 20 2.24 8.47 4.46
CA GLY A 20 1.12 7.54 4.47
C GLY A 20 0.47 7.30 5.84
N ALA A 21 1.00 7.90 6.91
CA ALA A 21 0.56 7.58 8.26
C ALA A 21 -0.77 8.23 8.67
N ARG A 22 -1.34 9.17 7.89
CA ARG A 22 -2.64 9.79 8.20
C ARG A 22 -3.30 10.43 6.98
N GLY A 23 -4.57 10.81 7.14
CA GLY A 23 -5.32 11.55 6.14
C GLY A 23 -5.38 10.82 4.79
N LEU A 24 -5.14 11.56 3.70
CA LEU A 24 -5.17 11.02 2.34
C LEU A 24 -4.14 9.90 2.12
N GLY A 25 -2.97 9.99 2.74
CA GLY A 25 -1.92 8.98 2.61
C GLY A 25 -2.34 7.61 3.14
N LYS A 26 -3.14 7.58 4.20
CA LYS A 26 -3.73 6.35 4.74
C LYS A 26 -4.71 5.71 3.75
N HIS A 27 -5.62 6.52 3.20
CA HIS A 27 -6.57 6.02 2.21
C HIS A 27 -5.89 5.54 0.93
N MET A 28 -4.81 6.20 0.50
CA MET A 28 -4.00 5.76 -0.63
C MET A 28 -3.33 4.41 -0.37
N THR A 29 -2.72 4.26 0.82
CA THR A 29 -2.10 3.01 1.28
C THR A 29 -3.09 1.85 1.20
N ARG A 30 -4.28 2.05 1.77
CA ARG A 30 -5.36 1.05 1.73
C ARG A 30 -5.81 0.73 0.31
N ALA A 31 -6.06 1.74 -0.51
CA ALA A 31 -6.48 1.54 -1.90
C ALA A 31 -5.41 0.79 -2.72
N CYS A 32 -4.13 1.08 -2.50
CA CYS A 32 -3.03 0.38 -3.16
C CYS A 32 -2.88 -1.06 -2.67
N ALA A 33 -3.13 -1.33 -1.38
CA ALA A 33 -3.16 -2.69 -0.84
C ALA A 33 -4.32 -3.50 -1.44
N GLU A 34 -5.53 -2.93 -1.49
CA GLU A 34 -6.72 -3.53 -2.11
C GLU A 34 -6.58 -3.70 -3.63
N ALA A 35 -5.85 -2.80 -4.30
CA ALA A 35 -5.55 -2.90 -5.74
C ALA A 35 -4.56 -4.03 -6.10
N GLY A 36 -4.04 -4.77 -5.13
CA GLY A 36 -3.16 -5.91 -5.35
C GLY A 36 -1.70 -5.53 -5.62
N ALA A 37 -1.22 -4.43 -5.02
CA ALA A 37 0.20 -4.13 -5.02
C ALA A 37 0.99 -5.32 -4.42
N LYS A 38 2.10 -5.68 -5.05
CA LYS A 38 2.99 -6.77 -4.60
C LYS A 38 3.68 -6.44 -3.28
N ALA A 39 4.05 -5.18 -3.12
CA ALA A 39 4.66 -4.67 -1.90
C ALA A 39 4.27 -3.21 -1.74
N LEU A 40 4.06 -2.80 -0.49
CA LEU A 40 3.73 -1.43 -0.15
C LEU A 40 4.67 -0.93 0.96
N VAL A 41 5.26 0.24 0.74
CA VAL A 41 6.19 0.86 1.68
C VAL A 41 5.61 2.21 2.11
N ILE A 42 5.37 2.37 3.40
CA ILE A 42 4.99 3.66 3.99
C ILE A 42 6.24 4.33 4.55
N PHE A 43 6.54 5.53 4.06
CA PHE A 43 7.64 6.35 4.55
C PHE A 43 7.07 7.61 5.21
N ASP A 44 7.00 7.64 6.53
CA ASP A 44 6.47 8.76 7.29
C ASP A 44 7.49 9.27 8.30
N VAL A 45 7.41 10.56 8.65
CA VAL A 45 8.22 11.15 9.73
C VAL A 45 7.85 10.56 11.09
N ASN A 46 6.61 10.10 11.25
CA ASN A 46 6.14 9.42 12.44
C ASN A 46 6.05 7.91 12.19
N GLN A 47 7.12 7.21 12.56
CA GLN A 47 7.28 5.77 12.33
C GLN A 47 6.23 4.91 13.05
N GLU A 48 5.83 5.29 14.28
CA GLU A 48 4.81 4.56 15.06
C GLU A 48 3.44 4.61 14.37
N LEU A 49 3.02 5.81 13.96
CA LEU A 49 1.74 5.99 13.25
C LEU A 49 1.76 5.29 11.89
N GLY A 50 2.90 5.30 11.19
CA GLY A 50 3.07 4.59 9.92
C GLY A 50 2.95 3.07 10.09
N MET A 51 3.60 2.50 11.10
CA MET A 51 3.54 1.06 11.38
C MET A 51 2.13 0.62 11.79
N ALA A 52 1.49 1.34 12.71
CA ALA A 52 0.16 0.97 13.18
C ALA A 52 -0.88 0.98 12.05
N ASN A 53 -0.81 1.98 11.16
CA ASN A 53 -1.73 2.06 10.02
C ASN A 53 -1.38 1.09 8.90
N CYS A 54 -0.09 0.84 8.64
CA CYS A 54 0.33 -0.19 7.70
C CYS A 54 -0.29 -1.54 8.07
N LEU A 55 -0.13 -1.97 9.34
CA LEU A 55 -0.66 -3.24 9.83
C LEU A 55 -2.19 -3.30 9.80
N ALA A 56 -2.87 -2.18 10.10
CA ALA A 56 -4.33 -2.12 10.06
C ALA A 56 -4.88 -2.23 8.62
N ASP A 57 -4.23 -1.56 7.66
CA ASP A 57 -4.72 -1.46 6.29
C ASP A 57 -4.27 -2.63 5.39
N THR A 58 -3.14 -3.29 5.71
CA THR A 58 -2.62 -4.44 4.95
C THR A 58 -3.04 -5.79 5.54
N SER A 59 -3.86 -5.83 6.59
CA SER A 59 -4.39 -7.07 7.20
C SER A 59 -4.99 -8.10 6.20
N PRO A 60 -5.70 -7.69 5.12
CA PRO A 60 -6.19 -8.65 4.12
C PRO A 60 -5.15 -9.02 3.04
N ALA A 61 -3.98 -8.38 3.02
CA ALA A 61 -3.00 -8.60 1.97
C ALA A 61 -2.20 -9.90 2.22
N PRO A 62 -2.16 -10.85 1.27
CA PRO A 62 -1.53 -12.15 1.47
C PRO A 62 -0.02 -12.08 1.74
N TRP A 63 0.64 -11.01 1.30
CA TRP A 63 2.06 -10.77 1.54
C TRP A 63 2.35 -10.15 2.93
N ALA A 64 1.35 -9.56 3.60
CA ALA A 64 1.57 -8.93 4.91
C ALA A 64 1.72 -9.96 6.05
N THR A 65 1.18 -11.17 5.86
CA THR A 65 1.21 -12.28 6.84
C THR A 65 2.40 -13.21 6.63
N SER A 66 3.09 -13.10 5.48
CA SER A 66 4.30 -13.85 5.17
C SER A 66 5.52 -13.15 5.78
N ARG A 67 5.76 -13.35 7.09
CA ARG A 67 7.11 -13.16 7.66
C ARG A 67 7.96 -14.40 7.44
#